data_AF-A0A921EA04-F1
#
_entry.id   AF-A0A921EA04-F1
#
_cell.length_a   1.000
_cell.length_b   1.000
_cell.length_c   1.000
_cell.angle_alpha   90.00
_cell.angle_beta   90.00
_cell.angle_gamma   90.00
#
_symmetry.space_group_name_H-M   'P 1'
#
loop_
_entity.id
_entity.type
_entity.pdbx_description
1 polymer ?
#
loop_
_entity_poly.entity_id
_entity_poly.type
_entity_poly.pdbx_seq_one_letter_code
_entity_poly.pdbx_strand_id
1 'polypeptide(L)'
;MAATRFKKGWNRAVSRKFYASVCKQIHVVSALSDDIRVEHLLRCLDEYIDKGSVDSDFTDIETVVFTLLQPLIDKAVERSRRARQRAALRKKSKQGVSADIPSVAVDDICTDSADSQSDTDTAGDAAEEVCGLASYVRDESASNVASNQPLSREEKRDMRREEARKRRVEKREKRLRRRHPTSVDA
;
A
#
# COMPACT_ATOMS: atom_id res chain seq x y z
N MET A 1 -8.32 23.61 -37.29
CA MET A 1 -9.10 22.46 -36.77
C MET A 1 -8.80 22.29 -35.29
N ALA A 2 -9.81 22.11 -34.44
CA ALA A 2 -9.61 22.07 -32.98
C ALA A 2 -9.18 20.66 -32.52
N ALA A 3 -7.97 20.54 -31.98
CA ALA A 3 -7.51 19.30 -31.37
C ALA A 3 -8.27 19.06 -30.06
N THR A 4 -9.22 18.13 -30.06
CA THR A 4 -9.95 17.69 -28.86
C THR A 4 -8.98 17.05 -27.87
N ARG A 5 -8.58 17.82 -26.85
CA ARG A 5 -7.66 17.38 -25.79
C ARG A 5 -8.37 16.38 -24.88
N PHE A 6 -8.51 15.14 -25.32
CA PHE A 6 -9.08 14.05 -24.53
C PHE A 6 -8.22 13.78 -23.28
N LYS A 7 -8.52 14.49 -22.19
CA LYS A 7 -8.19 14.05 -20.81
C LYS A 7 -9.06 12.82 -20.44
N LYS A 8 -9.06 11.80 -21.30
CA LYS A 8 -9.80 10.55 -21.06
C LYS A 8 -9.19 9.89 -19.82
N GLY A 9 -10.02 9.69 -18.80
CA GLY A 9 -9.60 9.05 -17.55
C GLY A 9 -8.98 7.69 -17.84
N TRP A 10 -7.93 7.34 -17.09
CA TRP A 10 -7.33 6.01 -17.18
C TRP A 10 -8.29 4.98 -16.57
N ASN A 11 -9.07 4.31 -17.42
CA ASN A 11 -10.16 3.43 -16.97
C ASN A 11 -9.74 1.95 -16.85
N ARG A 12 -8.73 1.49 -17.61
CA ARG A 12 -8.18 0.10 -17.61
C ARG A 12 -7.94 -0.45 -16.22
N ALA A 13 -8.02 -1.77 -16.03
CA ALA A 13 -7.95 -2.41 -14.70
C ALA A 13 -6.66 -2.10 -13.92
N VAL A 14 -5.48 -2.13 -14.57
CA VAL A 14 -4.17 -1.84 -13.97
C VAL A 14 -3.90 -0.33 -13.76
N SER A 15 -2.71 0.03 -13.25
CA SER A 15 -2.24 1.42 -13.20
C SER A 15 -1.51 1.83 -14.49
N ARG A 16 -1.69 3.09 -14.94
CA ARG A 16 -0.95 3.65 -16.09
C ARG A 16 0.57 3.49 -16.00
N LYS A 17 1.14 3.60 -14.79
CA LYS A 17 2.59 3.44 -14.57
C LYS A 17 3.05 1.99 -14.73
N PHE A 18 2.21 1.02 -14.36
CA PHE A 18 2.49 -0.40 -14.55
C PHE A 18 2.43 -0.77 -16.03
N TYR A 19 1.33 -0.44 -16.70
CA TYR A 19 1.15 -0.69 -18.13
C TYR A 19 2.31 -0.14 -18.97
N ALA A 20 2.68 1.13 -18.76
CA ALA A 20 3.81 1.74 -19.45
C ALA A 20 5.18 1.12 -19.10
N SER A 21 5.30 0.38 -18.00
CA SER A 21 6.50 -0.40 -17.68
C SER A 21 6.53 -1.72 -18.44
N VAL A 22 5.40 -2.43 -18.52
CA VAL A 22 5.28 -3.69 -19.25
C VAL A 22 5.48 -3.48 -20.75
N CYS A 23 4.87 -2.45 -21.35
CA CYS A 23 5.11 -2.14 -22.77
C CYS A 23 6.60 -1.88 -23.06
N LYS A 24 7.31 -1.16 -22.18
CA LYS A 24 8.75 -0.95 -22.31
C LYS A 24 9.55 -2.24 -22.19
N GLN A 25 9.18 -3.13 -21.28
CA GLN A 25 9.83 -4.44 -21.15
C GLN A 25 9.63 -5.28 -22.42
N ILE A 26 8.41 -5.34 -22.95
CA ILE A 26 8.12 -6.03 -24.22
C ILE A 26 9.00 -5.50 -25.36
N HIS A 27 9.10 -4.18 -25.53
CA HIS A 27 9.99 -3.57 -26.55
C HIS A 27 11.48 -3.84 -26.32
N VAL A 28 11.92 -4.04 -25.07
CA VAL A 28 13.32 -4.39 -24.77
C VAL A 28 13.58 -5.86 -25.08
N VAL A 29 12.68 -6.77 -24.71
CA VAL A 29 12.86 -8.20 -24.99
C VAL A 29 12.73 -8.49 -26.49
N SER A 30 11.87 -7.80 -27.23
CA SER A 30 11.81 -7.93 -28.69
C SER A 30 13.06 -7.42 -29.42
N ALA A 31 13.88 -6.58 -28.79
CA ALA A 31 15.18 -6.18 -29.33
C ALA A 31 16.26 -7.26 -29.13
N LEU A 32 15.94 -8.35 -28.42
CA LEU A 32 16.82 -9.50 -28.16
C LEU A 32 16.40 -10.76 -28.91
N SER A 33 15.22 -10.77 -29.53
CA SER A 33 14.61 -11.96 -30.15
C SER A 33 13.58 -11.58 -31.20
N ASP A 34 13.82 -11.97 -32.45
CA ASP A 34 12.92 -11.68 -33.59
C ASP A 34 11.59 -12.46 -33.51
N ASP A 35 11.55 -13.58 -32.78
CA ASP A 35 10.34 -14.40 -32.55
C ASP A 35 9.26 -13.71 -31.69
N ILE A 36 9.44 -12.44 -31.31
CA ILE A 36 8.52 -11.66 -30.48
C ILE A 36 7.80 -10.60 -31.31
N ARG A 37 6.55 -10.89 -31.69
CA ARG A 37 5.68 -9.96 -32.41
C ARG A 37 5.08 -8.97 -31.42
N VAL A 38 5.80 -7.88 -31.18
CA VAL A 38 5.44 -6.79 -30.25
C VAL A 38 3.97 -6.38 -30.31
N GLU A 39 3.42 -6.14 -31.52
CA GLU A 39 2.02 -5.71 -31.68
C GLU A 39 1.01 -6.78 -31.27
N HIS A 40 1.33 -8.05 -31.51
CA HIS A 40 0.50 -9.18 -31.07
C HIS A 40 0.54 -9.30 -29.55
N LEU A 41 1.73 -9.31 -28.95
CA LEU A 41 1.89 -9.44 -27.50
C LEU A 41 1.27 -8.24 -26.73
N LEU A 42 1.33 -7.02 -27.28
CA LEU A 42 0.63 -5.86 -26.70
C LEU A 42 -0.90 -5.96 -26.81
N ARG A 43 -1.43 -6.55 -27.89
CA ARG A 43 -2.87 -6.82 -28.05
C ARG A 43 -3.34 -7.88 -27.06
N CYS A 44 -2.59 -8.96 -26.93
CA CYS A 44 -2.83 -10.01 -25.94
C CYS A 44 -2.75 -9.45 -24.50
N LEU A 45 -1.76 -8.60 -24.19
CA LEU A 45 -1.67 -7.91 -22.90
C LEU A 45 -2.93 -7.08 -22.60
N ASP A 46 -3.43 -6.33 -23.58
CA ASP A 46 -4.65 -5.55 -23.45
C ASP A 46 -5.89 -6.43 -23.22
N GLU A 47 -6.02 -7.51 -23.99
CA GLU A 47 -7.09 -8.47 -23.87
C GLU A 47 -7.08 -9.19 -22.51
N TYR A 48 -5.90 -9.59 -22.02
CA TYR A 48 -5.74 -10.20 -20.71
C TYR A 48 -6.11 -9.26 -19.56
N ILE A 49 -5.70 -7.98 -19.64
CA ILE A 49 -6.01 -6.97 -18.61
C ILE A 49 -7.52 -6.71 -18.52
N ASP A 50 -8.24 -6.81 -19.64
CA ASP A 50 -9.65 -6.47 -19.71
C ASP A 50 -10.59 -7.70 -19.58
N LYS A 51 -10.15 -8.92 -19.98
CA LYS A 51 -10.93 -10.19 -19.90
C LYS A 51 -10.43 -11.21 -18.87
N GLY A 52 -9.15 -11.21 -18.50
CA GLY A 52 -8.54 -12.22 -17.62
C GLY A 52 -8.11 -13.53 -18.29
N SER A 53 -8.34 -13.69 -19.60
CA SER A 53 -7.83 -14.81 -20.40
C SER A 53 -7.43 -14.31 -21.80
N VAL A 54 -6.54 -15.04 -22.45
CA VAL A 54 -6.15 -14.85 -23.86
C VAL A 54 -5.98 -16.22 -24.49
N ASP A 55 -6.79 -16.49 -25.50
CA ASP A 55 -6.60 -17.61 -26.41
C ASP A 55 -5.93 -17.05 -27.68
N SER A 56 -4.63 -17.30 -27.85
CA SER A 56 -3.86 -16.79 -28.99
C SER A 56 -2.64 -17.66 -29.27
N ASP A 57 -2.31 -17.78 -30.57
CA ASP A 57 -1.19 -18.57 -31.06
C ASP A 57 0.13 -17.83 -30.84
N PHE A 58 0.68 -17.98 -29.63
CA PHE A 58 1.99 -17.46 -29.25
C PHE A 58 3.14 -18.32 -29.83
N THR A 59 4.28 -17.69 -30.11
CA THR A 59 5.56 -18.42 -30.24
C THR A 59 6.00 -18.95 -28.88
N ASP A 60 6.97 -19.88 -28.83
CA ASP A 60 7.50 -20.41 -27.57
C ASP A 60 8.04 -19.28 -26.67
N ILE A 61 8.73 -18.30 -27.26
CA ILE A 61 9.31 -17.16 -26.55
C ILE A 61 8.22 -16.18 -26.10
N GLU A 62 7.22 -15.89 -26.94
CA GLU A 62 6.06 -15.10 -26.53
C GLU A 62 5.31 -15.77 -25.37
N THR A 63 5.16 -17.10 -25.41
CA THR A 63 4.53 -17.91 -24.35
C THR A 63 5.28 -17.78 -23.03
N VAL A 64 6.61 -17.90 -23.03
CA VAL A 64 7.44 -17.70 -21.83
C VAL A 64 7.31 -16.29 -21.28
N VAL A 65 7.42 -15.26 -22.14
CA VAL A 65 7.26 -13.85 -21.72
C VAL A 65 5.87 -13.60 -21.13
N PHE A 66 4.82 -14.12 -21.76
CA PHE A 66 3.45 -13.95 -21.29
C PHE A 66 3.19 -14.67 -19.97
N THR A 67 3.64 -15.92 -19.83
CA THR A 67 3.55 -16.73 -18.60
C THR A 67 4.24 -16.04 -17.42
N LEU A 68 5.38 -15.38 -17.64
CA LEU A 68 6.06 -14.58 -16.61
C LEU A 68 5.33 -13.25 -16.29
N LEU A 69 4.63 -12.67 -17.26
CA LEU A 69 3.87 -11.43 -17.08
C LEU A 69 2.53 -11.64 -16.36
N GLN A 70 1.81 -12.74 -16.61
CA GLN A 70 0.52 -13.06 -15.99
C GLN A 70 0.48 -12.80 -14.45
N PRO A 71 1.33 -13.43 -13.62
CA PRO A 71 1.30 -13.23 -12.17
C PRO A 71 1.68 -11.80 -11.73
N LEU A 72 2.37 -11.03 -12.58
CA LEU A 72 2.66 -9.61 -12.34
C LEU A 72 1.44 -8.73 -12.68
N ILE A 73 0.72 -9.07 -13.76
CA ILE A 73 -0.51 -8.40 -14.17
C ILE A 73 -1.59 -8.61 -13.11
N ASP A 74 -1.81 -9.84 -12.64
CA ASP A 74 -2.82 -10.16 -11.62
C ASP A 74 -2.59 -9.37 -10.32
N LYS A 75 -1.35 -9.37 -9.84
CA LYS A 75 -0.93 -8.57 -8.67
C LYS A 75 -1.15 -7.07 -8.90
N ALA A 76 -0.93 -6.58 -10.13
CA ALA A 76 -1.16 -5.18 -10.48
C ALA A 76 -2.65 -4.82 -10.61
N VAL A 77 -3.49 -5.72 -11.15
CA VAL A 77 -4.95 -5.60 -11.22
C VAL A 77 -5.52 -5.57 -9.80
N GLU A 78 -5.17 -6.52 -8.94
CA GLU A 78 -5.66 -6.58 -7.56
C GLU A 78 -5.23 -5.35 -6.75
N ARG A 79 -3.96 -4.96 -6.82
CA ARG A 79 -3.46 -3.74 -6.17
C ARG A 79 -4.23 -2.50 -6.65
N SER A 80 -4.53 -2.42 -7.95
CA SER A 80 -5.31 -1.32 -8.55
C SER A 80 -6.76 -1.32 -8.07
N ARG A 81 -7.42 -2.50 -8.06
CA ARG A 81 -8.78 -2.72 -7.53
C ARG A 81 -8.88 -2.24 -6.09
N ARG A 82 -7.99 -2.72 -5.21
CA ARG A 82 -7.94 -2.37 -3.79
C ARG A 82 -7.66 -0.88 -3.55
N ALA A 83 -6.85 -0.25 -4.39
CA ALA A 83 -6.62 1.19 -4.36
C ALA A 83 -7.87 1.99 -4.76
N ARG A 84 -8.60 1.56 -5.80
CA ARG A 84 -9.87 2.18 -6.24
C ARG A 84 -10.96 2.06 -5.17
N GLN A 85 -11.13 0.87 -4.57
CA GLN A 85 -12.06 0.64 -3.45
C GLN A 85 -11.76 1.57 -2.27
N ARG A 86 -10.51 1.65 -1.82
CA ARG A 86 -10.08 2.58 -0.76
C ARG A 86 -10.32 4.06 -1.12
N ALA A 87 -10.14 4.44 -2.38
CA ALA A 87 -10.44 5.79 -2.85
C ALA A 87 -11.95 6.09 -2.87
N ALA A 88 -12.78 5.11 -3.23
CA ALA A 88 -14.24 5.23 -3.19
C ALA A 88 -14.76 5.38 -1.75
N LEU A 89 -14.25 4.58 -0.80
CA LEU A 89 -14.59 4.71 0.62
C LEU A 89 -14.25 6.10 1.18
N ARG A 90 -13.07 6.64 0.86
CA ARG A 90 -12.65 8.00 1.22
C ARG A 90 -13.51 9.11 0.61
N LYS A 91 -14.14 8.87 -0.54
CA LYS A 91 -15.11 9.81 -1.13
C LYS A 91 -16.44 9.78 -0.35
N LYS A 92 -16.97 8.58 -0.11
CA LYS A 92 -18.21 8.38 0.67
C LYS A 92 -18.12 9.04 2.06
N SER A 93 -17.04 8.77 2.81
CA SER A 93 -16.86 9.35 4.15
C SER A 93 -16.64 10.87 4.16
N LYS A 94 -16.25 11.48 3.03
CA LYS A 94 -16.11 12.94 2.91
C LYS A 94 -17.40 13.63 2.47
N GLN A 95 -18.32 12.92 1.81
CA GLN A 95 -19.64 13.47 1.44
C GLN A 95 -20.63 13.46 2.61
N GLY A 96 -20.45 12.57 3.61
CA GLY A 96 -21.26 12.54 4.83
C GLY A 96 -20.96 13.63 5.88
N VAL A 97 -20.18 14.67 5.53
CA VAL A 97 -19.81 15.79 6.44
C VAL A 97 -20.20 17.16 5.83
N SER A 98 -20.96 17.16 4.72
CA SER A 98 -21.36 18.38 4.01
C SER A 98 -22.85 18.46 3.68
N ALA A 99 -23.68 17.64 4.34
CA ALA A 99 -25.13 17.76 4.37
C ALA A 99 -25.55 17.77 5.84
N ASP A 100 -26.45 18.69 6.18
CA ASP A 100 -27.02 18.96 7.50
C ASP A 100 -26.05 19.37 8.61
N ILE A 101 -25.91 20.69 8.77
CA ILE A 101 -25.55 21.34 10.04
C ILE A 101 -26.73 22.23 10.47
N PRO A 102 -27.65 21.73 11.32
CA PRO A 102 -28.34 22.57 12.28
C PRO A 102 -27.35 22.92 13.39
N SER A 103 -27.09 24.22 13.60
CA SER A 103 -26.20 24.66 14.68
C SER A 103 -26.92 24.60 16.03
N VAL A 104 -26.55 23.64 16.87
CA VAL A 104 -26.76 23.70 18.32
C VAL A 104 -25.56 23.05 19.02
N ALA A 105 -25.05 23.70 20.07
CA ALA A 105 -24.06 23.11 20.97
C ALA A 105 -24.79 22.42 22.13
N VAL A 106 -24.28 21.29 22.63
CA VAL A 106 -23.57 21.19 23.92
C VAL A 106 -23.15 19.74 24.23
N ASP A 107 -22.10 19.65 25.05
CA ASP A 107 -21.75 18.62 26.03
C ASP A 107 -21.35 17.17 25.69
N ASP A 108 -20.33 16.82 26.48
CA ASP A 108 -19.65 15.56 26.78
C ASP A 108 -20.59 14.40 27.17
N ILE A 109 -20.27 13.19 26.72
CA ILE A 109 -20.35 11.93 27.50
C ILE A 109 -19.73 10.78 26.69
N CYS A 110 -18.94 9.96 27.37
CA CYS A 110 -18.46 8.67 26.90
C CYS A 110 -19.42 7.56 27.32
N THR A 111 -19.88 6.71 26.40
CA THR A 111 -20.50 5.43 26.76
C THR A 111 -20.08 4.29 25.83
N ASP A 112 -19.67 3.21 26.49
CA ASP A 112 -19.35 1.90 25.93
C ASP A 112 -20.63 1.19 25.45
N SER A 113 -20.50 0.37 24.40
CA SER A 113 -21.43 -0.73 24.09
C SER A 113 -20.77 -1.65 23.07
N ALA A 114 -20.39 -2.83 23.54
CA ALA A 114 -19.98 -3.94 22.70
C ALA A 114 -21.15 -4.44 21.84
N ASP A 115 -20.84 -4.97 20.66
CA ASP A 115 -21.51 -6.18 20.21
C ASP A 115 -20.50 -7.14 19.56
N SER A 116 -20.77 -8.43 19.68
CA SER A 116 -19.84 -9.53 19.40
C SER A 116 -20.27 -10.40 18.21
N GLN A 117 -19.49 -11.45 17.94
CA GLN A 117 -19.71 -12.52 16.95
C GLN A 117 -19.30 -12.12 15.51
N SER A 118 -18.15 -12.57 14.98
CA SER A 118 -17.77 -13.95 14.55
C SER A 118 -18.48 -14.31 13.23
N ASP A 119 -17.90 -14.94 12.19
CA ASP A 119 -16.77 -15.89 12.01
C ASP A 119 -16.20 -15.75 10.56
N THR A 120 -15.15 -16.40 10.00
CA THR A 120 -14.15 -17.43 10.41
C THR A 120 -12.92 -17.40 9.44
N ASP A 121 -11.83 -18.13 9.77
CA ASP A 121 -10.96 -19.02 8.94
C ASP A 121 -10.33 -18.62 7.55
N THR A 122 -9.18 -19.14 7.08
CA THR A 122 -8.06 -19.94 7.66
C THR A 122 -6.84 -20.04 6.70
N ALA A 123 -5.62 -20.23 7.26
CA ALA A 123 -4.36 -20.78 6.68
C ALA A 123 -3.54 -20.09 5.54
N GLY A 124 -2.23 -20.40 5.52
CA GLY A 124 -1.22 -20.02 4.50
C GLY A 124 -0.22 -18.96 5.00
N ASP A 125 0.87 -19.26 5.74
CA ASP A 125 2.06 -20.09 5.40
C ASP A 125 2.91 -19.48 4.26
N ALA A 126 4.25 -19.36 4.30
CA ALA A 126 5.26 -19.72 5.32
C ALA A 126 6.31 -18.59 5.46
N ALA A 127 7.18 -18.68 6.46
CA ALA A 127 8.47 -17.99 6.48
C ALA A 127 9.58 -19.05 6.47
N GLU A 128 10.56 -18.94 5.56
CA GLU A 128 11.80 -19.70 5.63
C GLU A 128 12.96 -18.83 6.11
N GLU A 129 13.78 -19.42 6.97
CA GLU A 129 15.08 -18.91 7.40
C GLU A 129 16.12 -19.00 6.28
N VAL A 130 17.18 -18.18 6.36
CA VAL A 130 18.55 -18.71 6.19
C VAL A 130 19.46 -18.12 7.26
N CYS A 131 20.19 -19.02 7.94
CA CYS A 131 21.15 -18.82 9.01
C CYS A 131 22.18 -17.69 8.85
N GLY A 132 22.60 -17.13 10.00
CA GLY A 132 23.86 -16.42 10.19
C GLY A 132 24.51 -16.83 11.52
N LEU A 133 25.44 -17.78 11.48
CA LEU A 133 26.08 -18.41 12.66
C LEU A 133 27.52 -17.90 12.86
N ALA A 134 27.77 -17.15 13.94
CA ALA A 134 29.05 -16.87 14.63
C ALA A 134 28.87 -15.62 15.52
N SER A 135 29.48 -15.44 16.70
CA SER A 135 30.48 -16.26 17.40
C SER A 135 30.38 -16.14 18.93
N TYR A 136 30.75 -17.23 19.57
CA TYR A 136 31.15 -17.43 20.98
C TYR A 136 31.87 -16.25 21.67
N VAL A 137 31.45 -15.89 22.88
CA VAL A 137 32.18 -16.00 24.18
C VAL A 137 31.20 -15.62 25.30
N ARG A 138 31.22 -16.36 26.41
CA ARG A 138 30.42 -16.10 27.61
C ARG A 138 31.36 -15.93 28.80
N ASP A 139 31.22 -14.84 29.55
CA ASP A 139 31.55 -14.84 30.97
C ASP A 139 30.56 -13.93 31.72
N GLU A 140 30.32 -14.23 32.98
CA GLU A 140 29.15 -13.77 33.74
C GLU A 140 29.43 -12.54 34.60
N SER A 141 28.48 -11.61 34.67
CA SER A 141 28.25 -10.78 35.88
C SER A 141 26.94 -9.98 35.84
N ALA A 142 26.30 -9.89 37.00
CA ALA A 142 25.33 -8.87 37.42
C ALA A 142 23.98 -8.74 36.65
N SER A 143 23.02 -9.55 37.10
CA SER A 143 21.71 -9.06 37.58
C SER A 143 20.98 -7.95 36.82
N ASN A 144 20.14 -8.32 35.84
CA ASN A 144 18.80 -7.73 35.74
C ASN A 144 17.86 -8.63 34.92
N VAL A 145 17.15 -9.54 35.58
CA VAL A 145 15.99 -10.24 34.96
C VAL A 145 14.79 -9.30 35.01
N ALA A 146 14.88 -8.20 34.26
CA ALA A 146 13.72 -7.39 33.93
C ALA A 146 12.80 -8.24 33.04
N SER A 147 11.50 -8.19 33.32
CA SER A 147 10.50 -9.03 32.67
C SER A 147 10.40 -8.75 31.16
N ASN A 148 11.09 -9.57 30.36
CA ASN A 148 10.90 -9.66 28.91
C ASN A 148 9.54 -10.33 28.58
N GLN A 149 8.44 -9.76 29.06
CA GLN A 149 7.13 -10.05 28.50
C GLN A 149 7.04 -9.36 27.13
N PRO A 150 6.75 -10.09 26.04
CA PRO A 150 6.65 -9.50 24.73
C PRO A 150 5.40 -8.60 24.68
N LEU A 151 5.62 -7.28 24.69
CA LEU A 151 4.55 -6.28 24.61
C LEU A 151 3.48 -6.68 23.60
N SER A 152 2.22 -6.64 24.06
CA SER A 152 1.02 -6.96 23.31
C SER A 152 0.95 -6.15 22.02
N ARG A 153 0.27 -6.71 21.02
CA ARG A 153 0.08 -6.06 19.74
C ARG A 153 -0.65 -4.72 19.87
N GLU A 154 -1.52 -4.57 20.87
CA GLU A 154 -2.24 -3.32 21.14
C GLU A 154 -1.37 -2.31 21.90
N GLU A 155 -0.60 -2.72 22.91
CA GLU A 155 0.40 -1.85 23.57
C GLU A 155 1.40 -1.27 22.55
N LYS A 156 1.86 -2.09 21.60
CA LYS A 156 2.70 -1.64 20.48
C LYS A 156 1.97 -0.70 19.51
N ARG A 157 0.64 -0.64 19.49
CA ARG A 157 -0.14 0.37 18.76
C ARG A 157 -0.29 1.63 19.60
N ASP A 158 -0.58 1.52 20.89
CA ASP A 158 -0.72 2.64 21.81
C ASP A 158 0.57 3.44 21.97
N MET A 159 1.71 2.79 22.20
CA MET A 159 3.01 3.49 22.18
C MET A 159 3.23 4.30 20.89
N ARG A 160 2.81 3.78 19.73
CA ARG A 160 2.90 4.51 18.45
C ARG A 160 1.87 5.65 18.34
N ARG A 161 0.68 5.51 18.93
CA ARG A 161 -0.32 6.61 19.05
C ARG A 161 0.23 7.73 19.95
N GLU A 162 0.79 7.37 21.10
CA GLU A 162 1.37 8.29 22.08
C GLU A 162 2.62 8.99 21.57
N GLU A 163 3.56 8.26 20.96
CA GLU A 163 4.76 8.86 20.37
C GLU A 163 4.37 9.86 19.26
N ALA A 164 3.36 9.53 18.44
CA ALA A 164 2.82 10.45 17.46
C ALA A 164 2.16 11.69 18.08
N ARG A 165 1.52 11.58 19.26
CA ARG A 165 1.03 12.73 20.05
C ARG A 165 2.21 13.57 20.57
N LYS A 166 3.22 12.95 21.18
CA LYS A 166 4.42 13.62 21.72
C LYS A 166 5.14 14.42 20.64
N ARG A 167 5.41 13.82 19.48
CA ARG A 167 6.01 14.48 18.30
C ARG A 167 5.17 15.67 17.78
N ARG A 168 3.84 15.65 17.91
CA ARG A 168 2.96 16.79 17.55
C ARG A 168 3.05 17.93 18.57
N VAL A 169 3.07 17.61 19.87
CA VAL A 169 3.20 18.59 20.97
C VAL A 169 4.56 19.28 20.90
N GLU A 170 5.65 18.52 20.81
CA GLU A 170 7.01 19.04 20.69
C GLU A 170 7.16 19.97 19.47
N LYS A 171 6.58 19.59 18.32
CA LYS A 171 6.57 20.43 17.12
C LYS A 171 5.76 21.71 17.29
N ARG A 172 4.71 21.72 18.13
CA ARG A 172 3.95 22.92 18.51
C ARG A 172 4.77 23.80 19.45
N GLU A 173 5.39 23.24 20.48
CA GLU A 173 6.25 23.97 21.41
C GLU A 173 7.45 24.61 20.71
N LYS A 174 8.13 23.88 19.82
CA LYS A 174 9.23 24.41 19.00
C LYS A 174 8.78 25.56 18.08
N ARG A 175 7.52 25.59 17.66
CA ARG A 175 6.92 26.71 16.93
C ARG A 175 6.57 27.89 17.86
N LEU A 176 6.20 27.64 19.11
CA LEU A 176 5.94 28.68 20.12
C LEU A 176 7.24 29.35 20.59
N ARG A 177 8.30 28.58 20.91
CA ARG A 177 9.63 29.12 21.25
C ARG A 177 10.25 29.96 20.12
N ARG A 178 9.90 29.67 18.86
CA ARG A 178 10.29 30.51 17.70
C ARG A 178 9.48 31.80 17.55
N ARG A 179 8.30 31.90 18.16
CA ARG A 179 7.44 33.10 18.17
C ARG A 179 7.74 34.00 19.35
N HIS A 180 8.10 33.40 20.47
CA HIS A 180 8.53 34.08 21.68
C HIS A 180 9.97 33.63 22.00
N PRO A 181 10.98 34.15 21.28
CA PRO A 181 12.35 34.09 21.78
C PRO A 181 12.35 34.83 23.12
N THR A 182 12.56 34.10 24.22
CA THR A 182 12.70 34.68 25.54
C THR A 182 13.95 35.54 25.53
N SER A 183 13.79 36.86 25.54
CA SER A 183 14.88 37.82 25.73
C SER A 183 15.35 37.75 27.18
N VAL A 184 16.19 36.77 27.46
CA VAL A 184 16.96 36.63 28.69
C VAL A 184 18.41 36.61 28.26
N ASP A 185 18.99 37.80 28.21
CA ASP A 185 20.42 38.13 28.30
C ASP A 185 20.54 39.63 27.96
N ALA A 186 20.41 40.46 29.01
CA ALA A 186 20.65 41.90 29.04
C ALA A 186 21.10 42.28 30.45
#